data_AF-A0A497K308-F1
#
_entry.id   AF-A0A497K308-F1
#
_cell.length_a   1.000
_cell.length_b   1.000
_cell.length_c   1.000
_cell.angle_alpha   90.00
_cell.angle_beta   90.00
_cell.angle_gamma   90.00
#
_symmetry.space_group_name_H-M   'P 1'
#
loop_
_entity.id
_entity.type
_entity.pdbx_description
1 polymer ?
#
loop_
_entity_poly.entity_id
_entity_poly.type
_entity_poly.pdbx_seq_one_letter_code
_entity_poly.pdbx_strand_id
1 'polypeptide(L)'
;AIAAASLYAACRTTNTARTLREIAEASLVDRKDVARCYRLLLRELEIQMPVADPMTYISKIAERIGVSGKTQGLAILYIRRAKELKVSAGKDPLGLAAAALYLACMASGEKKTQKDIAQAANVTEVTVRNRYKTLKRQLKLDIPD
;
A
#
# COMPACT_ATOMS: atom_id res chain seq x y z
N ALA A 1 -3.96 10.37 25.54
CA ALA A 1 -3.47 10.00 24.19
C ALA A 1 -2.97 8.54 24.10
N ILE A 2 -2.04 8.09 24.97
CA ILE A 2 -1.51 6.71 24.90
C ILE A 2 -2.61 5.65 25.07
N ALA A 3 -3.51 5.79 26.06
CA ALA A 3 -4.61 4.83 26.26
C ALA A 3 -5.50 4.64 25.01
N ALA A 4 -5.86 5.74 24.33
CA ALA A 4 -6.63 5.71 23.09
C ALA A 4 -5.87 5.01 21.94
N ALA A 5 -4.57 5.26 21.83
CA ALA A 5 -3.70 4.61 20.86
C ALA A 5 -3.53 3.10 21.14
N SER A 6 -3.39 2.71 22.40
CA SER A 6 -3.33 1.30 22.83
C SER A 6 -4.64 0.58 22.52
N LEU A 7 -5.78 1.22 22.79
CA LEU A 7 -7.09 0.67 22.42
C LEU A 7 -7.21 0.48 20.90
N TYR A 8 -6.81 1.48 20.11
CA TYR A 8 -6.81 1.37 18.65
C TYR A 8 -5.89 0.24 18.15
N ALA A 9 -4.71 0.07 18.76
CA ALA A 9 -3.82 -1.04 18.45
C ALA A 9 -4.46 -2.40 18.76
N ALA A 10 -5.09 -2.55 19.93
CA ALA A 10 -5.78 -3.78 20.32
C ALA A 10 -6.96 -4.10 19.37
N CYS A 11 -7.76 -3.11 18.99
CA CYS A 11 -8.84 -3.30 18.02
C CYS A 11 -8.30 -3.80 16.67
N ARG A 12 -7.17 -3.23 16.22
CA ARG A 12 -6.55 -3.64 14.95
C ARG A 12 -5.95 -5.05 15.02
N THR A 13 -5.32 -5.43 16.12
CA THR A 13 -4.76 -6.79 16.33
C THR A 13 -5.85 -7.85 16.37
N THR A 14 -7.01 -7.53 16.93
CA THR A 14 -8.17 -8.44 17.03
C THR A 14 -9.08 -8.41 15.80
N ASN A 15 -8.72 -7.68 14.74
CA ASN A 15 -9.57 -7.42 13.57
C ASN A 15 -10.94 -6.81 13.92
N THR A 16 -11.04 -6.11 15.04
CA THR A 16 -12.25 -5.37 15.43
C THR A 16 -12.34 -4.10 14.59
N ALA A 17 -13.45 -3.94 13.86
CA ALA A 17 -13.68 -2.78 13.01
C ALA A 17 -13.90 -1.50 13.84
N ARG A 18 -12.81 -0.78 14.10
CA ARG A 18 -12.82 0.58 14.65
C ARG A 18 -11.87 1.47 13.87
N THR A 19 -12.35 2.63 13.48
CA THR A 19 -11.57 3.66 12.82
C THR A 19 -10.86 4.52 13.85
N LEU A 20 -9.74 5.12 13.45
CA LEU A 20 -9.01 6.08 14.28
C LEU A 20 -9.89 7.29 14.66
N ARG A 21 -10.87 7.64 13.82
CA ARG A 21 -11.80 8.74 14.06
C ARG A 21 -12.75 8.41 15.21
N GLU A 22 -13.37 7.23 15.19
CA GLU A 22 -14.25 6.77 16.28
C GLU A 22 -13.51 6.74 17.63
N ILE A 23 -12.26 6.27 17.63
CA ILE A 23 -11.44 6.25 18.86
C ILE A 23 -11.11 7.67 19.33
N ALA A 24 -10.79 8.59 18.42
CA ALA A 24 -10.51 9.99 18.77
C ALA A 24 -11.76 10.68 19.36
N GLU A 25 -12.91 10.53 18.71
CA GLU A 25 -14.20 11.07 19.16
C GLU A 25 -14.58 10.54 20.55
N ALA A 26 -14.36 9.25 20.83
CA ALA A 26 -14.67 8.63 22.12
C ALA A 26 -13.63 8.91 23.24
N SER A 27 -12.43 9.39 22.90
CA SER A 27 -11.34 9.58 23.87
C SER A 27 -11.04 11.03 24.22
N LEU A 28 -11.76 12.00 23.64
CA LEU A 28 -11.49 13.45 23.79
C LEU A 28 -10.04 13.84 23.43
N VAL A 29 -9.36 13.02 22.61
CA VAL A 29 -7.99 13.27 22.14
C VAL A 29 -8.03 13.50 20.65
N ASP A 30 -7.28 14.51 20.18
CA ASP A 30 -7.16 14.80 18.77
C ASP A 30 -6.68 13.58 17.97
N ARG A 31 -7.35 13.35 16.82
CA ARG A 31 -7.02 12.25 15.89
C ARG A 31 -5.53 12.21 15.53
N LYS A 32 -4.89 13.39 15.41
CA LYS A 32 -3.45 13.51 15.10
C LYS A 32 -2.57 12.96 16.22
N ASP A 33 -2.94 13.19 17.48
CA ASP A 33 -2.21 12.70 18.64
C ASP A 33 -2.41 11.20 18.84
N VAL A 34 -3.63 10.69 18.64
CA VAL A 34 -3.88 9.24 18.64
C VAL A 34 -3.03 8.55 17.56
N ALA A 35 -2.96 9.11 16.33
CA ALA A 35 -2.09 8.58 15.27
C ALA A 35 -0.60 8.63 15.62
N ARG A 36 -0.15 9.68 16.33
CA ARG A 36 1.25 9.84 16.74
C ARG A 36 1.62 8.80 17.80
N CYS A 37 0.82 8.70 18.87
CA CYS A 37 1.02 7.72 19.94
C CYS A 37 0.88 6.29 19.44
N TYR A 38 -0.04 6.01 18.51
CA TYR A 38 -0.17 4.69 17.91
C TYR A 38 1.12 4.25 17.19
N ARG A 39 1.70 5.13 16.37
CA ARG A 39 2.99 4.84 15.70
C ARG A 39 4.13 4.67 16.70
N LEU A 40 4.14 5.44 17.78
CA LEU A 40 5.12 5.27 18.86
C LEU A 40 4.98 3.88 19.50
N LEU A 41 3.77 3.47 19.87
CA LEU A 41 3.51 2.15 20.45
C LEU A 41 3.96 1.01 19.53
N LEU A 42 3.65 1.07 18.24
CA LEU A 42 4.10 0.04 17.29
C LEU A 42 5.63 -0.06 17.23
N ARG A 43 6.34 1.07 17.37
CA ARG A 43 7.80 1.12 17.34
C ARG A 43 8.41 0.59 18.64
N GLU A 44 7.99 1.11 19.78
CA GLU A 44 8.59 0.79 21.08
C GLU A 44 8.23 -0.61 21.57
N LEU A 45 7.06 -1.12 21.20
CA LEU A 45 6.59 -2.46 21.59
C LEU A 45 6.82 -3.51 20.50
N GLU A 46 7.50 -3.15 19.41
CA GLU A 46 7.77 -4.01 18.25
C GLU A 46 6.52 -4.73 17.68
N ILE A 47 5.35 -4.11 17.83
CA ILE A 47 4.07 -4.68 17.38
C ILE A 47 4.01 -4.63 15.86
N GLN A 48 4.00 -5.81 15.23
CA GLN A 48 3.73 -5.92 13.80
C GLN A 48 2.23 -5.86 13.54
N MET A 49 1.77 -4.70 13.09
CA MET A 49 0.42 -4.55 12.60
C MET A 49 0.25 -5.39 11.32
N PRO A 50 -0.80 -6.25 11.19
CA PRO A 50 -1.08 -6.93 9.94
C PRO A 50 -1.27 -5.92 8.81
N VAL A 51 -0.28 -5.86 7.92
CA VAL A 51 -0.33 -5.14 6.66
C VAL A 51 -0.71 -6.15 5.60
N ALA A 52 -1.78 -5.87 4.86
CA ALA A 52 -2.17 -6.73 3.75
C ALA A 52 -1.03 -6.82 2.74
N ASP A 53 -0.74 -8.02 2.23
CA ASP A 53 0.33 -8.22 1.28
C ASP A 53 -0.03 -7.52 -0.05
N PRO A 54 0.79 -6.58 -0.55
CA PRO A 54 0.58 -5.97 -1.87
C PRO A 54 0.38 -7.02 -2.98
N MET A 55 1.01 -8.18 -2.89
CA MET A 55 0.90 -9.25 -3.89
C MET A 55 -0.52 -9.80 -4.02
N THR A 56 -1.32 -9.83 -2.95
CA THR A 56 -2.71 -10.35 -3.02
C THR A 56 -3.62 -9.47 -3.86
N TYR A 57 -3.25 -8.21 -4.06
CA TYR A 57 -4.05 -7.27 -4.85
C TYR A 57 -3.71 -7.30 -6.34
N ILE A 58 -2.55 -7.83 -6.73
CA ILE A 58 -2.14 -7.88 -8.14
C ILE A 58 -3.18 -8.62 -8.98
N SER A 59 -3.53 -9.85 -8.61
CA SER A 59 -4.46 -10.68 -9.40
C SER A 59 -5.81 -10.00 -9.57
N LYS A 60 -6.36 -9.42 -8.48
CA LYS A 60 -7.64 -8.72 -8.50
C LYS A 60 -7.64 -7.47 -9.39
N ILE A 61 -6.57 -6.67 -9.32
CA ILE A 61 -6.46 -5.47 -10.17
C ILE A 61 -6.28 -5.91 -11.63
N ALA A 62 -5.43 -6.92 -11.85
CA ALA A 62 -5.09 -7.43 -13.16
C ALA A 62 -6.27 -8.00 -13.93
N GLU A 63 -7.15 -8.75 -13.27
CA GLU A 63 -8.40 -9.25 -13.84
C GLU A 63 -9.30 -8.10 -14.32
N ARG A 64 -9.44 -7.05 -13.52
CA ARG A 64 -10.28 -5.88 -13.85
C ARG A 64 -9.78 -5.10 -15.06
N ILE A 65 -8.47 -5.00 -15.23
CA ILE A 65 -7.87 -4.28 -16.36
C ILE A 65 -7.56 -5.21 -17.54
N GLY A 66 -7.72 -6.52 -17.40
CA GLY A 66 -7.43 -7.50 -18.45
C GLY A 66 -5.96 -7.52 -18.87
N VAL A 67 -5.03 -7.72 -17.93
CA VAL A 67 -3.60 -7.88 -18.22
C VAL A 67 -3.15 -9.33 -18.14
N SER A 68 -2.15 -9.69 -18.95
CA SER A 68 -1.70 -11.08 -19.07
C SER A 68 -1.05 -11.61 -17.78
N GLY A 69 -1.08 -12.94 -17.60
CA GLY A 69 -0.40 -13.60 -16.49
C GLY A 69 1.12 -13.33 -16.46
N LYS A 70 1.75 -13.12 -17.63
CA LYS A 70 3.16 -12.73 -17.74
C LYS A 70 3.41 -11.37 -17.08
N THR A 71 2.56 -10.39 -17.37
CA THR A 71 2.61 -9.05 -16.77
C THR A 71 2.34 -9.09 -15.27
N GLN A 72 1.40 -9.92 -14.82
CA GLN A 72 1.15 -10.14 -13.39
C GLN A 72 2.38 -10.72 -12.68
N GLY A 73 3.04 -11.71 -13.26
CA GLY A 73 4.27 -12.29 -12.73
C GLY A 73 5.40 -11.27 -12.59
N LEU A 74 5.54 -10.39 -13.58
CA LEU A 74 6.52 -9.30 -13.54
C LEU A 74 6.21 -8.27 -12.43
N ALA A 75 4.93 -7.93 -12.24
CA ALA A 75 4.51 -7.06 -11.15
C ALA A 75 4.83 -7.67 -9.77
N ILE A 76 4.61 -8.99 -9.59
CA ILE A 76 4.96 -9.70 -8.36
C ILE A 76 6.47 -9.63 -8.10
N LEU A 77 7.29 -9.81 -9.15
CA LEU A 77 8.74 -9.70 -9.05
C LEU A 77 9.18 -8.30 -8.59
N TYR A 78 8.56 -7.24 -9.13
CA TYR A 78 8.84 -5.87 -8.70
C TYR A 78 8.48 -5.62 -7.24
N ILE A 79 7.36 -6.17 -6.76
CA ILE A 79 6.98 -6.06 -5.35
C ILE A 79 7.97 -6.82 -4.45
N ARG A 80 8.41 -8.02 -4.83
CA ARG A 80 9.40 -8.80 -4.07
C ARG A 80 10.71 -8.02 -3.92
N ARG A 81 11.24 -7.51 -5.04
CA ARG A 81 12.47 -6.71 -5.04
C ARG A 81 12.31 -5.40 -4.24
N ALA A 82 11.12 -4.79 -4.26
CA ALA A 82 10.83 -3.62 -3.42
C ALA A 82 10.81 -3.95 -1.92
N LYS A 83 10.32 -5.14 -1.53
CA LYS A 83 10.37 -5.61 -0.14
C LYS A 83 11.81 -5.83 0.32
N GLU A 84 12.64 -6.48 -0.50
CA GLU A 84 14.07 -6.71 -0.22
C GLU A 84 14.83 -5.40 0.00
N LEU A 85 14.54 -4.38 -0.81
CA LEU A 85 15.13 -3.04 -0.71
C LEU A 85 14.50 -2.15 0.37
N LYS A 86 13.56 -2.69 1.19
CA LYS A 86 12.81 -1.95 2.23
C LYS A 86 12.10 -0.69 1.71
N VAL A 87 11.75 -0.69 0.42
CA VAL A 87 11.09 0.42 -0.30
C VAL A 87 9.61 0.55 0.07
N SER A 88 8.99 -0.57 0.44
CA SER A 88 7.55 -0.69 0.71
C SER A 88 7.14 -0.29 2.14
N ALA A 89 8.10 -0.06 3.04
CA ALA A 89 7.81 0.19 4.45
C ALA A 89 6.95 1.47 4.65
N GLY A 90 5.83 1.32 5.38
CA GLY A 90 4.92 2.43 5.73
C GLY A 90 4.06 2.97 4.57
N LYS A 91 4.05 2.31 3.41
CA LYS A 91 3.26 2.72 2.24
C LYS A 91 2.01 1.86 2.11
N ASP A 92 0.94 2.48 1.61
CA ASP A 92 -0.32 1.79 1.29
C ASP A 92 -0.07 0.60 0.33
N PRO A 93 -0.44 -0.64 0.73
CA PRO A 93 -0.22 -1.84 -0.09
C PRO A 93 -0.93 -1.81 -1.43
N LEU A 94 -2.12 -1.21 -1.48
CA LEU A 94 -2.96 -1.11 -2.66
C LEU A 94 -2.31 -0.24 -3.73
N GLY A 95 -1.84 0.95 -3.34
CA GLY A 95 -1.09 1.86 -4.20
C GLY A 95 0.25 1.28 -4.66
N LEU A 96 0.90 0.45 -3.85
CA LEU A 96 2.12 -0.26 -4.26
C LEU A 96 1.82 -1.34 -5.32
N ALA A 97 0.75 -2.12 -5.14
CA ALA A 97 0.31 -3.11 -6.10
C ALA A 97 -0.07 -2.47 -7.44
N ALA A 98 -0.85 -1.38 -7.40
CA ALA A 98 -1.22 -0.60 -8.58
C ALA A 98 0.01 -0.08 -9.35
N ALA A 99 0.99 0.48 -8.64
CA ALA A 99 2.21 1.00 -9.27
C ALA A 99 3.10 -0.10 -9.86
N ALA A 100 3.25 -1.23 -9.18
CA ALA A 100 3.99 -2.38 -9.70
C ALA A 100 3.33 -2.94 -10.96
N LEU A 101 2.00 -3.00 -10.99
CA LEU A 101 1.25 -3.46 -12.15
C LEU A 101 1.40 -2.50 -13.32
N TYR A 102 1.33 -1.18 -13.08
CA TYR A 102 1.56 -0.18 -14.12
C TYR A 102 2.97 -0.30 -14.73
N LEU A 103 4.01 -0.44 -13.91
CA LEU A 103 5.37 -0.65 -14.40
C LEU A 103 5.51 -1.94 -15.21
N ALA A 104 4.86 -3.02 -14.76
CA ALA A 104 4.89 -4.28 -15.48
C ALA A 104 4.18 -4.20 -16.84
N CYS A 105 3.06 -3.47 -16.91
CA CYS A 105 2.36 -3.20 -18.17
C CYS A 105 3.28 -2.46 -19.15
N MET A 106 3.97 -1.41 -18.69
CA MET A 106 4.92 -0.67 -19.53
C MET A 106 6.07 -1.54 -20.01
N ALA A 107 6.67 -2.35 -19.12
CA ALA A 107 7.76 -3.25 -19.46
C ALA A 107 7.34 -4.39 -20.42
N SER A 108 6.07 -4.80 -20.38
CA SER A 108 5.53 -5.89 -21.22
C SER A 108 4.85 -5.38 -22.49
N GLY A 109 4.80 -4.05 -22.72
CA GLY A 109 4.15 -3.43 -23.87
C GLY A 109 2.61 -3.44 -23.80
N GLU A 110 2.01 -3.75 -22.65
CA GLU A 110 0.57 -3.70 -22.46
C GLU A 110 0.12 -2.27 -22.19
N LYS A 111 -0.63 -1.68 -23.13
CA LYS A 111 -1.10 -0.30 -23.03
C LYS A 111 -2.24 -0.19 -22.01
N LYS A 112 -1.88 0.17 -20.76
CA LYS A 112 -2.82 0.52 -19.69
C LYS A 112 -2.49 1.90 -19.15
N THR A 113 -3.50 2.74 -18.94
CA THR A 113 -3.27 4.07 -18.40
C THR A 113 -3.18 4.04 -16.88
N GLN A 114 -2.54 5.07 -16.28
CA GLN A 114 -2.55 5.23 -14.82
C GLN A 114 -3.97 5.36 -14.27
N LYS A 115 -4.89 5.93 -15.04
CA LYS A 115 -6.31 6.08 -14.71
C LYS A 115 -7.01 4.73 -14.61
N ASP A 116 -6.85 3.86 -15.60
CA ASP A 116 -7.49 2.53 -15.62
C ASP A 116 -7.07 1.71 -14.39
N ILE A 117 -5.77 1.74 -14.09
CA ILE A 117 -5.20 1.00 -12.95
C ILE A 117 -5.63 1.63 -11.62
N ALA A 118 -5.66 2.96 -11.52
CA ALA A 118 -6.13 3.66 -10.33
C ALA A 118 -7.59 3.33 -10.02
N GLN A 119 -8.45 3.32 -11.05
CA GLN A 119 -9.86 2.95 -10.93
C GLN A 119 -10.01 1.48 -10.51
N ALA A 120 -9.27 0.56 -11.15
CA ALA A 120 -9.32 -0.86 -10.81
C ALA A 120 -8.83 -1.16 -9.38
N ALA A 121 -7.85 -0.40 -8.89
CA ALA A 121 -7.31 -0.50 -7.54
C ALA A 121 -8.07 0.34 -6.50
N ASN A 122 -9.05 1.15 -6.91
CA ASN A 122 -9.78 2.09 -6.04
C ASN A 122 -8.84 3.05 -5.28
N VAL A 123 -7.86 3.61 -6.00
CA VAL A 123 -6.92 4.63 -5.50
C VAL A 123 -6.93 5.84 -6.43
N THR A 124 -6.28 6.93 -6.04
CA THR A 124 -6.15 8.11 -6.91
C THR A 124 -5.02 7.93 -7.93
N GLU A 125 -5.17 8.53 -9.11
CA GLU A 125 -4.10 8.55 -10.12
C GLU A 125 -2.78 9.10 -9.57
N VAL A 126 -2.85 10.13 -8.73
CA VAL A 126 -1.67 10.73 -8.08
C VAL A 126 -0.96 9.73 -7.16
N THR A 127 -1.71 8.82 -6.52
CA THR A 127 -1.13 7.74 -5.72
C THR A 127 -0.34 6.79 -6.61
N VAL A 128 -0.91 6.33 -7.73
CA VAL A 128 -0.20 5.49 -8.70
C VAL A 128 1.04 6.22 -9.24
N ARG A 129 0.89 7.50 -9.61
CA ARG A 129 1.95 8.38 -10.11
C ARG A 129 3.15 8.45 -9.18
N ASN A 130 2.91 8.78 -7.91
CA ASN A 130 4.00 8.95 -6.94
C ASN A 130 4.68 7.62 -6.60
N ARG A 131 3.89 6.54 -6.57
CA ARG A 131 4.40 5.20 -6.26
C ARG A 131 5.22 4.62 -7.42
N TYR A 132 4.79 4.76 -8.68
CA TYR A 132 5.58 4.27 -9.82
C TYR A 132 6.92 4.99 -9.91
N LYS A 133 6.97 6.33 -9.77
CA LYS A 133 8.25 7.08 -9.83
C LYS A 133 9.24 6.61 -8.77
N THR A 134 8.72 6.34 -7.58
CA THR A 134 9.53 5.82 -6.47
C THR A 134 10.04 4.42 -6.78
N LEU A 135 9.15 3.54 -7.25
CA LEU A 135 9.45 2.15 -7.55
C LEU A 135 10.42 2.01 -8.73
N LYS A 136 10.21 2.72 -9.84
CA LYS A 136 11.09 2.79 -11.02
C LYS A 136 12.51 3.17 -10.63
N ARG A 137 12.66 4.25 -9.86
CA ARG A 137 13.95 4.75 -9.39
C ARG A 137 14.68 3.77 -8.47
N GLN A 138 13.97 3.18 -7.50
CA GLN A 138 14.60 2.29 -6.53
C GLN A 138 14.93 0.91 -7.11
N LEU A 139 14.13 0.44 -8.07
CA LEU A 139 14.42 -0.79 -8.81
C LEU A 139 15.43 -0.57 -9.96
N LYS A 140 15.85 0.68 -10.22
CA LYS A 140 16.74 1.07 -11.32
C LYS A 140 16.28 0.52 -12.67
N LEU A 141 14.97 0.61 -12.92
CA LEU A 141 14.37 0.11 -14.16
C LEU A 141 14.52 1.15 -15.26
N ASP A 142 15.07 0.72 -16.39
CA ASP A 142 15.15 1.51 -17.62
C ASP A 142 13.90 1.23 -18.47
N ILE A 143 12.83 1.95 -18.14
CA ILE A 143 11.54 1.89 -18.83
C ILE A 143 11.26 3.31 -19.35
N PRO A 144 10.72 3.49 -20.56
CA PRO A 144 10.29 4.82 -21.03
C PRO A 144 9.28 5.47 -20.08
N ASP A 145 9.13 6.79 -20.12
CA ASP A 145 8.06 7.50 -19.39
C ASP A 145 6.73 7.50 -20.18
#